data_AF-A0A942HLG9-F1
#
_entry.id   AF-A0A942HLG9-F1
#
_cell.length_a   1.000
_cell.length_b   1.000
_cell.length_c   1.000
_cell.angle_alpha   90.00
_cell.angle_beta   90.00
_cell.angle_gamma   90.00
#
_symmetry.space_group_name_H-M   'P 1'
#
loop_
_entity.id
_entity.type
_entity.pdbx_description
1 polymer ?
#
loop_
_entity_poly.entity_id
_entity_poly.type
_entity_poly.pdbx_seq_one_letter_code
_entity_poly.pdbx_strand_id
1 'polypeptide(L)'
;MLPVTIVATALLALLAFAPFASAAPDPVASGSTTVTLNNGWTKYLKTFGIKIQKVSPAKLKGQKATFKVTGGEMDPTNGLGTLTLGGGLKFKAGKKSATVKGLVLNTGKSSLEGKIGGKKVKLAKTSGLSFSRAGFGVKVNLKKLQLTNAAATKLNKALGFAKGKPKPFLKNKLIGKSASEDQPSAVTLLPTGSLAISLDSALATKLTNVKTEVQVLTGTTASGTTYTSPVTGGTFSPLGTSGTIISAGGLKLVQKLPKSATEFITTEITLGGIWYDLQAKTLTVEVSATSNASKELNLGALGRSSVADVTIGGVIADPNTRSVAIQNSSAVLQPVSAEVLNGFVKVYAGYVAEVKKAEGKEAEGKELAAKIAKENEIASGNILGTVSFSGQSQ
;
A
#
# COMPACT_ATOMS: atom_id res chain seq x y z
N MET A 1 32.71 12.93 43.15
CA MET A 1 31.51 13.72 42.79
C MET A 1 31.82 14.46 41.50
N LEU A 2 31.27 14.03 40.37
CA LEU A 2 31.45 14.67 39.05
C LEU A 2 30.25 15.61 38.77
N PRO A 3 30.47 16.76 38.10
CA PRO A 3 29.46 17.80 37.97
C PRO A 3 28.43 17.49 36.87
N VAL A 4 27.16 17.76 37.19
CA VAL A 4 25.93 17.39 36.44
C VAL A 4 25.54 18.42 35.35
N THR A 5 26.45 19.24 34.85
CA THR A 5 26.07 20.47 34.13
C THR A 5 26.42 20.57 32.63
N ILE A 6 26.78 19.48 31.93
CA ILE A 6 27.15 19.54 30.49
C ILE A 6 26.33 18.58 29.60
N VAL A 7 25.11 18.19 29.98
CA VAL A 7 24.28 17.26 29.17
C VAL A 7 23.06 17.93 28.50
N ALA A 8 22.76 19.19 28.82
CA ALA A 8 21.54 19.86 28.31
C ALA A 8 21.69 20.54 26.93
N THR A 9 22.91 20.90 26.49
CA THR A 9 23.11 21.68 25.25
C THR A 9 23.34 20.84 23.98
N ALA A 10 23.67 19.56 24.11
CA ALA A 10 23.86 18.67 22.96
C ALA A 10 22.55 18.10 22.40
N LEU A 11 21.45 18.16 23.15
CA LEU A 11 20.15 17.58 22.74
C LEU A 11 19.34 18.49 21.81
N LEU A 12 19.58 19.81 21.78
CA LEU A 12 18.89 20.74 20.88
C LEU A 12 19.49 20.81 19.46
N ALA A 13 20.73 20.38 19.25
CA ALA A 13 21.36 20.42 17.93
C ALA A 13 20.98 19.23 17.02
N LEU A 14 20.45 18.13 17.58
CA LEU A 14 20.06 16.94 16.82
C LEU A 14 18.66 17.02 16.17
N LEU A 15 17.86 18.05 16.50
CA LEU A 15 16.51 18.24 15.95
C LEU A 15 16.47 19.11 14.67
N ALA A 16 17.58 19.70 14.25
CA ALA A 16 17.59 20.74 13.20
C ALA A 16 17.63 20.22 11.76
N PHE A 17 17.82 18.91 11.53
CA PHE A 17 17.88 18.34 10.18
C PHE A 17 17.15 17.00 10.11
N ALA A 18 15.85 16.98 10.45
CA ALA A 18 15.01 15.91 9.92
C ALA A 18 15.03 16.06 8.39
N PRO A 19 15.56 15.08 7.62
CA PRO A 19 15.45 15.14 6.18
C PRO A 19 13.97 15.23 5.87
N PHE A 20 13.53 16.31 5.22
CA PHE A 20 12.22 16.34 4.60
C PHE A 20 12.21 15.16 3.64
N ALA A 21 11.53 14.08 4.03
CA ALA A 21 11.32 12.92 3.18
C ALA A 21 10.56 13.44 1.97
N SER A 22 11.30 13.75 0.90
CA SER A 22 10.71 14.09 -0.39
C SER A 22 9.88 12.89 -0.77
N ALA A 23 8.55 13.05 -0.79
CA ALA A 23 7.64 12.00 -1.17
C ALA A 23 8.07 11.47 -2.54
N ALA A 24 8.39 10.17 -2.61
CA ALA A 24 8.64 9.55 -3.88
C ALA A 24 7.37 9.69 -4.75
N PRO A 25 7.50 9.95 -6.06
CA PRO A 25 6.35 10.00 -6.96
C PRO A 25 5.48 8.74 -6.83
N ASP A 26 4.15 8.92 -6.84
CA ASP A 26 3.23 7.79 -6.69
C ASP A 26 3.20 6.96 -7.98
N PRO A 27 3.31 5.62 -7.90
CA PRO A 27 3.23 4.75 -9.06
C PRO A 27 1.80 4.77 -9.64
N VAL A 28 1.65 5.05 -10.93
CA VAL A 28 0.34 5.19 -11.59
C VAL A 28 -0.23 3.83 -12.02
N ALA A 29 -1.42 3.47 -11.53
CA ALA A 29 -2.15 2.26 -11.94
C ALA A 29 -2.97 2.46 -13.21
N SER A 30 -3.68 3.58 -13.28
CA SER A 30 -4.71 3.77 -14.31
C SER A 30 -4.94 5.25 -14.61
N GLY A 31 -5.76 5.52 -15.62
CA GLY A 31 -6.09 6.87 -16.02
C GLY A 31 -6.31 7.02 -17.51
N SER A 32 -6.49 8.26 -17.95
CA SER A 32 -6.54 8.60 -19.36
C SER A 32 -5.87 9.93 -19.65
N THR A 33 -5.25 10.03 -20.81
CA THR A 33 -4.72 11.27 -21.36
C THR A 33 -5.48 11.61 -22.62
N THR A 34 -6.11 12.78 -22.66
CA THR A 34 -6.74 13.31 -23.87
C THR A 34 -5.88 14.42 -24.46
N VAL A 35 -5.41 14.20 -25.69
CA VAL A 35 -4.76 15.21 -26.51
C VAL A 35 -5.82 15.84 -27.42
N THR A 36 -6.05 17.15 -27.25
CA THR A 36 -6.88 17.93 -28.17
C THR A 36 -5.97 18.54 -29.23
N LEU A 37 -6.08 18.01 -30.46
CA LEU A 37 -5.31 18.47 -31.61
C LEU A 37 -5.71 19.88 -32.00
N ASN A 38 -4.74 20.70 -32.39
CA ASN A 38 -4.99 22.07 -32.82
C ASN A 38 -5.76 22.08 -34.16
N ASN A 39 -6.85 22.84 -34.23
CA ASN A 39 -7.71 22.93 -35.42
C ASN A 39 -6.95 23.46 -36.65
N GLY A 40 -6.17 24.53 -36.50
CA GLY A 40 -5.39 25.11 -37.59
C GLY A 40 -4.35 24.12 -38.12
N TRP A 41 -3.65 23.42 -37.23
CA TRP A 41 -2.68 22.38 -37.60
C TRP A 41 -3.33 21.20 -38.32
N THR A 42 -4.47 20.70 -37.83
CA THR A 42 -5.19 19.59 -38.49
C THR A 42 -5.78 19.99 -39.84
N LYS A 43 -6.30 21.21 -39.99
CA LYS A 43 -6.71 21.78 -41.29
C LYS A 43 -5.53 21.89 -42.25
N TYR A 44 -4.38 22.39 -41.77
CA TYR A 44 -3.16 22.46 -42.57
C TYR A 44 -2.72 21.08 -43.07
N LEU A 45 -2.70 20.05 -42.22
CA LEU A 45 -2.38 18.69 -42.67
C LEU A 45 -3.33 18.16 -43.76
N LYS A 46 -4.61 18.52 -43.70
CA LYS A 46 -5.59 18.10 -44.72
C LYS A 46 -5.28 18.67 -46.10
N THR A 47 -4.68 19.87 -46.22
CA THR A 47 -4.30 20.43 -47.53
C THR A 47 -3.21 19.61 -48.22
N PHE A 48 -2.44 18.83 -47.47
CA PHE A 48 -1.47 17.86 -47.96
C PHE A 48 -2.07 16.44 -48.15
N GLY A 49 -3.39 16.29 -48.02
CA GLY A 49 -4.06 14.99 -48.10
C GLY A 49 -3.76 14.06 -46.92
N ILE A 50 -3.28 14.58 -45.79
CA ILE A 50 -2.91 13.77 -44.63
C ILE A 50 -4.13 13.50 -43.76
N LYS A 51 -4.45 12.22 -43.57
CA LYS A 51 -5.48 11.73 -42.63
C LYS A 51 -4.82 11.30 -41.32
N ILE A 52 -5.45 11.67 -40.20
CA ILE A 52 -5.05 11.23 -38.85
C ILE A 52 -5.97 10.07 -38.45
N GLN A 53 -5.38 8.95 -38.07
CA GLN A 53 -6.08 7.73 -37.67
C GLN A 53 -5.60 7.29 -36.29
N LYS A 54 -6.49 6.65 -35.52
CA LYS A 54 -6.12 6.05 -34.22
C LYS A 54 -5.31 4.78 -34.40
N VAL A 55 -4.52 4.44 -33.39
CA VAL A 55 -3.92 3.12 -33.23
C VAL A 55 -4.33 2.57 -31.87
N SER A 56 -4.98 1.41 -31.87
CA SER A 56 -5.53 0.77 -30.68
C SER A 56 -4.49 0.62 -29.56
N PRO A 57 -4.86 0.80 -28.27
CA PRO A 57 -6.20 1.09 -27.73
C PRO A 57 -6.64 2.57 -27.78
N ALA A 58 -5.92 3.46 -28.47
CA ALA A 58 -6.31 4.87 -28.52
C ALA A 58 -7.67 5.07 -29.20
N LYS A 59 -8.43 6.05 -28.72
CA LYS A 59 -9.69 6.52 -29.30
C LYS A 59 -9.46 7.87 -29.99
N LEU A 60 -10.10 8.11 -31.13
CA LEU A 60 -10.03 9.39 -31.85
C LEU A 60 -11.45 9.80 -32.23
N LYS A 61 -11.94 10.93 -31.68
CA LYS A 61 -13.25 11.52 -32.00
C LYS A 61 -13.04 13.00 -32.32
N GLY A 62 -13.22 13.37 -33.59
CA GLY A 62 -12.92 14.72 -34.07
C GLY A 62 -11.44 15.08 -33.83
N GLN A 63 -11.19 16.10 -33.02
CA GLN A 63 -9.83 16.55 -32.65
C GLN A 63 -9.31 15.94 -31.35
N LYS A 64 -10.11 15.13 -30.64
CA LYS A 64 -9.73 14.55 -29.35
C LYS A 64 -9.19 13.14 -29.57
N ALA A 65 -7.91 12.95 -29.27
CA ALA A 65 -7.25 11.66 -29.18
C ALA A 65 -7.11 11.26 -27.70
N THR A 66 -7.77 10.20 -27.27
CA THR A 66 -7.73 9.72 -25.88
C THR A 66 -6.92 8.43 -25.81
N PHE A 67 -5.95 8.43 -24.90
CA PHE A 67 -5.04 7.32 -24.63
C PHE A 67 -5.30 6.79 -23.23
N LYS A 68 -5.33 5.47 -23.05
CA LYS A 68 -5.34 4.85 -21.73
C LYS A 68 -3.96 5.00 -21.11
N VAL A 69 -3.88 5.43 -19.85
CA VAL A 69 -2.61 5.40 -19.10
C VAL A 69 -2.37 3.95 -18.66
N THR A 70 -1.17 3.44 -18.91
CA THR A 70 -0.80 2.04 -18.64
C THR A 70 0.30 1.89 -17.58
N GLY A 71 0.77 3.01 -17.02
CA GLY A 71 1.83 3.02 -16.02
C GLY A 71 2.54 4.36 -16.01
N GLY A 72 3.61 4.44 -15.20
CA GLY A 72 4.35 5.66 -14.94
C GLY A 72 4.31 6.00 -13.46
N GLU A 73 4.74 7.20 -13.12
CA GLU A 73 4.81 7.70 -11.76
C GLU A 73 4.51 9.19 -11.79
N MET A 74 3.68 9.68 -10.88
CA MET A 74 3.29 11.08 -10.82
C MET A 74 3.35 11.56 -9.39
N ASP A 75 4.04 12.68 -9.18
CA ASP A 75 4.01 13.39 -7.91
C ASP A 75 2.78 14.31 -7.90
N PRO A 76 1.80 14.05 -7.03
CA PRO A 76 0.56 14.79 -7.02
C PRO A 76 0.67 16.16 -6.32
N THR A 77 1.81 16.47 -5.70
CA THR A 77 2.11 17.77 -5.05
C THR A 77 2.57 18.84 -6.05
N ASN A 78 3.18 18.42 -7.16
CA ASN A 78 3.74 19.33 -8.17
C ASN A 78 3.35 18.97 -9.63
N GLY A 79 2.67 17.85 -9.85
CA GLY A 79 2.28 17.36 -11.18
C GLY A 79 3.46 16.94 -12.06
N LEU A 80 4.63 16.69 -11.47
CA LEU A 80 5.84 16.22 -12.16
C LEU A 80 5.89 14.70 -12.15
N GLY A 81 6.36 14.12 -13.25
CA GLY A 81 6.43 12.67 -13.39
C GLY A 81 6.40 12.20 -14.83
N THR A 82 6.03 10.94 -15.02
CA THR A 82 5.89 10.29 -16.30
C THR A 82 4.59 9.50 -16.41
N LEU A 83 3.96 9.56 -17.57
CA LEU A 83 2.78 8.75 -17.91
C LEU A 83 3.07 7.96 -19.19
N THR A 84 2.99 6.65 -19.11
CA THR A 84 3.04 5.76 -20.27
C THR A 84 1.65 5.62 -20.86
N LEU A 85 1.50 5.95 -22.14
CA LEU A 85 0.21 6.01 -22.81
C LEU A 85 0.05 4.86 -23.81
N GLY A 86 -1.03 4.10 -23.64
CA GLY A 86 -1.43 3.02 -24.52
C GLY A 86 -1.95 3.51 -25.87
N GLY A 87 -1.46 2.90 -26.95
CA GLY A 87 -1.91 3.13 -28.32
C GLY A 87 -1.03 4.08 -29.11
N GLY A 88 -1.64 4.87 -29.99
CA GLY A 88 -0.90 5.78 -30.85
C GLY A 88 -1.73 6.50 -31.91
N LEU A 89 -1.05 7.23 -32.79
CA LEU A 89 -1.64 7.91 -33.94
C LEU A 89 -0.93 7.49 -35.23
N LYS A 90 -1.69 7.31 -36.30
CA LYS A 90 -1.20 7.02 -37.64
C LYS A 90 -1.55 8.18 -38.57
N PHE A 91 -0.55 8.75 -39.21
CA PHE A 91 -0.69 9.76 -40.25
C PHE A 91 -0.61 9.05 -41.60
N LYS A 92 -1.56 9.28 -42.51
CA LYS A 92 -1.61 8.62 -43.83
C LYS A 92 -1.68 9.66 -44.94
N ALA A 93 -0.78 9.58 -45.91
CA ALA A 93 -0.72 10.41 -47.11
C ALA A 93 -0.70 9.49 -48.35
N GLY A 94 -1.84 9.34 -49.03
CA GLY A 94 -1.99 8.37 -50.11
C GLY A 94 -1.63 6.94 -49.67
N LYS A 95 -0.62 6.34 -50.34
CA LYS A 95 -0.10 4.99 -50.02
C LYS A 95 0.89 4.96 -48.85
N LYS A 96 1.45 6.11 -48.45
CA LYS A 96 2.46 6.19 -47.38
C LYS A 96 1.82 6.45 -46.02
N SER A 97 2.43 5.94 -44.95
CA SER A 97 1.95 6.19 -43.60
C SER A 97 3.09 6.27 -42.58
N ALA A 98 2.88 7.08 -41.54
CA ALA A 98 3.76 7.20 -40.40
C ALA A 98 2.98 6.89 -39.13
N THR A 99 3.39 5.85 -38.42
CA THR A 99 2.78 5.46 -37.14
C THR A 99 3.63 5.95 -35.98
N VAL A 100 2.97 6.60 -35.03
CA VAL A 100 3.52 7.07 -33.76
C VAL A 100 2.93 6.22 -32.63
N LYS A 101 3.76 5.48 -31.91
CA LYS A 101 3.38 4.56 -30.82
C LYS A 101 4.31 4.72 -29.61
N GLY A 102 4.01 4.04 -28.50
CA GLY A 102 4.88 4.00 -27.32
C GLY A 102 5.07 5.40 -26.73
N LEU A 103 3.94 6.10 -26.56
CA LEU A 103 3.90 7.47 -26.13
C LEU A 103 4.22 7.55 -24.64
N VAL A 104 5.12 8.44 -24.26
CA VAL A 104 5.44 8.72 -22.86
C VAL A 104 5.36 10.23 -22.66
N LEU A 105 4.43 10.67 -21.81
CA LEU A 105 4.36 12.05 -21.39
C LEU A 105 5.26 12.23 -20.16
N ASN A 106 6.28 13.06 -20.26
CA ASN A 106 7.19 13.36 -19.16
C ASN A 106 7.08 14.86 -18.83
N THR A 107 6.43 15.18 -17.71
CA THR A 107 6.19 16.56 -17.28
C THR A 107 7.45 17.19 -16.67
N GLY A 108 8.29 16.40 -15.99
CA GLY A 108 9.59 16.87 -15.46
C GLY A 108 10.56 17.32 -16.56
N LYS A 109 10.60 16.62 -17.70
CA LYS A 109 11.42 16.96 -18.89
C LYS A 109 10.70 17.85 -19.90
N SER A 110 9.48 18.29 -19.58
CA SER A 110 8.61 19.08 -20.45
C SER A 110 8.55 18.50 -21.88
N SER A 111 8.19 17.22 -21.99
CA SER A 111 8.25 16.49 -23.25
C SER A 111 7.18 15.42 -23.42
N LEU A 112 6.72 15.25 -24.66
CA LEU A 112 6.02 14.06 -25.12
C LEU A 112 6.99 13.27 -25.98
N GLU A 113 7.29 12.04 -25.60
CA GLU A 113 8.15 11.11 -26.33
C GLU A 113 7.30 10.07 -27.07
N GLY A 114 7.88 9.45 -28.10
CA GLY A 114 7.30 8.28 -28.73
C GLY A 114 8.18 7.71 -29.84
N LYS A 115 7.70 6.65 -30.48
CA LYS A 115 8.42 5.91 -31.54
C LYS A 115 7.82 6.22 -32.90
N ILE A 116 8.66 6.62 -33.86
CA ILE A 116 8.30 6.80 -35.27
C ILE A 116 9.18 5.86 -36.09
N GLY A 117 8.57 4.89 -36.77
CA GLY A 117 9.31 3.85 -37.49
C GLY A 117 10.25 3.06 -36.56
N GLY A 118 9.73 2.66 -35.39
CA GLY A 118 10.48 1.92 -34.36
C GLY A 118 11.46 2.75 -33.52
N LYS A 119 11.91 3.92 -34.00
CA LYS A 119 12.92 4.73 -33.31
C LYS A 119 12.29 5.73 -32.33
N LYS A 120 12.77 5.75 -31.09
CA LYS A 120 12.39 6.74 -30.06
C LYS A 120 12.76 8.17 -30.51
N VAL A 121 11.90 9.13 -30.22
CA VAL A 121 12.10 10.56 -30.49
C VAL A 121 11.28 11.40 -29.52
N LYS A 122 11.80 12.57 -29.12
CA LYS A 122 11.01 13.61 -28.47
C LYS A 122 10.01 14.16 -29.48
N LEU A 123 8.75 13.74 -29.42
CA LEU A 123 7.70 14.12 -30.36
C LEU A 123 7.35 15.59 -30.24
N ALA A 124 7.08 16.03 -29.01
CA ALA A 124 6.72 17.42 -28.73
C ALA A 124 7.44 17.96 -27.49
N LYS A 125 7.70 19.26 -27.48
CA LYS A 125 7.95 20.03 -26.26
C LYS A 125 6.59 20.33 -25.62
N THR A 126 6.51 20.24 -24.30
CA THR A 126 5.31 20.61 -23.55
C THR A 126 5.56 21.90 -22.80
N SER A 127 4.51 22.71 -22.60
CA SER A 127 4.60 23.92 -21.76
C SER A 127 3.23 24.32 -21.23
N GLY A 128 3.22 25.17 -20.19
CA GLY A 128 2.00 25.59 -19.52
C GLY A 128 1.39 24.42 -18.75
N LEU A 129 2.22 23.77 -17.94
CA LEU A 129 1.81 22.78 -16.96
C LEU A 129 0.95 23.46 -15.90
N SER A 130 -0.20 22.87 -15.62
CA SER A 130 -0.99 23.13 -14.42
C SER A 130 -1.55 21.82 -13.93
N PHE A 131 -1.67 21.65 -12.62
CA PHE A 131 -2.15 20.42 -12.03
C PHE A 131 -3.13 20.73 -10.89
N SER A 132 -3.95 19.74 -10.56
CA SER A 132 -4.83 19.75 -9.39
C SER A 132 -4.97 18.32 -8.88
N ARG A 133 -5.26 18.14 -7.59
CA ARG A 133 -5.63 16.82 -7.06
C ARG A 133 -6.92 16.32 -7.72
N ALA A 134 -7.01 15.00 -7.90
CA ALA A 134 -8.17 14.30 -8.44
C ALA A 134 -8.37 12.99 -7.67
N GLY A 135 -9.06 13.09 -6.52
CA GLY A 135 -9.12 12.01 -5.54
C GLY A 135 -7.74 11.69 -4.98
N PHE A 136 -7.35 10.41 -5.05
CA PHE A 136 -6.01 9.96 -4.67
C PHE A 136 -4.94 10.32 -5.70
N GLY A 137 -5.32 10.55 -6.96
CA GLY A 137 -4.39 10.87 -8.04
C GLY A 137 -4.29 12.36 -8.37
N VAL A 138 -3.84 12.61 -9.60
CA VAL A 138 -3.60 13.97 -10.10
C VAL A 138 -4.24 14.18 -11.46
N LYS A 139 -4.73 15.40 -11.67
CA LYS A 139 -5.15 15.91 -12.96
C LYS A 139 -4.10 16.88 -13.47
N VAL A 140 -3.51 16.55 -14.61
CA VAL A 140 -2.45 17.34 -15.25
C VAL A 140 -2.93 17.94 -16.55
N ASN A 141 -2.71 19.22 -16.75
CA ASN A 141 -3.04 19.93 -17.98
C ASN A 141 -1.78 20.56 -18.58
N LEU A 142 -1.63 20.46 -19.90
CA LEU A 142 -0.56 21.07 -20.66
C LEU A 142 -1.16 21.94 -21.75
N LYS A 143 -0.97 23.26 -21.66
CA LYS A 143 -1.54 24.23 -22.60
C LYS A 143 -0.98 24.12 -24.01
N LYS A 144 0.28 23.70 -24.16
CA LYS A 144 0.94 23.61 -25.48
C LYS A 144 1.71 22.30 -25.64
N LEU A 145 1.49 21.66 -26.77
CA LEU A 145 2.31 20.60 -27.34
C LEU A 145 2.90 21.12 -28.66
N GLN A 146 4.21 21.31 -28.72
CA GLN A 146 4.89 21.84 -29.91
C GLN A 146 5.77 20.79 -30.57
N LEU A 147 5.54 20.50 -31.85
CA LEU A 147 6.28 19.48 -32.59
C LEU A 147 7.78 19.80 -32.63
N THR A 148 8.63 18.81 -32.33
CA THR A 148 10.08 19.02 -32.42
C THR A 148 10.59 18.90 -33.85
N ASN A 149 11.80 19.43 -34.10
CA ASN A 149 12.47 19.29 -35.40
C ASN A 149 12.72 17.83 -35.79
N ALA A 150 13.17 17.02 -34.82
CA ALA A 150 13.47 15.61 -35.03
C ALA A 150 12.21 14.82 -35.39
N ALA A 151 11.09 15.08 -34.70
CA ALA A 151 9.81 14.45 -34.99
C ALA A 151 9.27 14.88 -36.36
N ALA A 152 9.27 16.19 -36.65
CA ALA A 152 8.84 16.73 -37.94
C ALA A 152 9.61 16.10 -39.12
N THR A 153 10.94 16.01 -39.01
CA THR A 153 11.79 15.41 -40.03
C THR A 153 11.47 13.93 -40.25
N LYS A 154 11.30 13.15 -39.17
CA LYS A 154 10.95 11.73 -39.27
C LYS A 154 9.57 11.51 -39.87
N LEU A 155 8.57 12.30 -39.48
CA LEU A 155 7.21 12.23 -40.03
C LEU A 155 7.20 12.56 -41.53
N ASN A 156 7.85 13.66 -41.92
CA ASN A 156 7.96 14.05 -43.33
C ASN A 156 8.65 12.96 -44.16
N LYS A 157 9.77 12.40 -43.67
CA LYS A 157 10.49 11.31 -44.34
C LYS A 157 9.60 10.07 -44.51
N ALA A 158 8.92 9.64 -43.45
CA ALA A 158 8.04 8.47 -43.47
C ALA A 158 6.84 8.64 -44.42
N LEU A 159 6.38 9.88 -44.62
CA LEU A 159 5.27 10.21 -45.51
C LEU A 159 5.70 10.57 -46.94
N GLY A 160 7.01 10.59 -47.24
CA GLY A 160 7.54 10.85 -48.58
C GLY A 160 7.71 12.33 -48.94
N PHE A 161 7.68 13.24 -47.97
CA PHE A 161 7.96 14.66 -48.12
C PHE A 161 9.44 14.94 -47.83
N ALA A 162 10.34 14.42 -48.69
CA ALA A 162 11.78 14.57 -48.57
C ALA A 162 12.26 16.01 -48.92
N LYS A 163 13.59 16.23 -48.94
CA LYS A 163 14.23 17.52 -49.26
C LYS A 163 13.69 18.07 -50.60
N GLY A 164 13.40 19.36 -50.67
CA GLY A 164 12.89 20.04 -51.86
C GLY A 164 11.36 20.03 -52.03
N LYS A 165 10.61 19.24 -51.24
CA LYS A 165 9.13 19.26 -51.26
C LYS A 165 8.55 20.12 -50.15
N PRO A 166 7.36 20.74 -50.35
CA PRO A 166 6.62 21.39 -49.28
C PRO A 166 6.39 20.42 -48.10
N LYS A 167 6.71 20.88 -46.88
CA LYS A 167 6.73 20.02 -45.68
C LYS A 167 5.45 20.20 -44.85
N PRO A 168 4.62 19.16 -44.68
CA PRO A 168 3.42 19.25 -43.85
C PRO A 168 3.72 19.32 -42.34
N PHE A 169 4.82 18.71 -41.88
CA PHE A 169 5.22 18.79 -40.47
C PHE A 169 6.35 19.81 -40.31
N LEU A 170 6.08 20.88 -39.58
CA LEU A 170 7.01 21.98 -39.35
C LEU A 170 7.45 22.02 -37.88
N LYS A 171 8.73 22.35 -37.64
CA LYS A 171 9.31 22.54 -36.30
C LYS A 171 8.52 23.61 -35.53
N ASN A 172 8.41 23.42 -34.21
CA ASN A 172 7.78 24.34 -33.25
C ASN A 172 6.29 24.65 -33.51
N LYS A 173 5.64 23.96 -34.45
CA LYS A 173 4.20 24.13 -34.64
C LYS A 173 3.43 23.53 -33.48
N LEU A 174 2.43 24.28 -33.02
CA LEU A 174 1.49 23.85 -32.00
C LEU A 174 0.60 22.74 -32.56
N ILE A 175 0.79 21.51 -32.08
CA ILE A 175 0.02 20.35 -32.52
C ILE A 175 -1.23 20.14 -31.66
N GLY A 176 -1.28 20.72 -30.45
CA GLY A 176 -2.43 20.60 -29.56
C GLY A 176 -2.13 20.98 -28.12
N LYS A 177 -3.00 20.52 -27.24
CA LYS A 177 -2.92 20.57 -25.77
C LYS A 177 -3.28 19.20 -25.19
N SER A 178 -2.91 18.91 -23.95
CA SER A 178 -3.32 17.67 -23.28
C SER A 178 -3.90 17.89 -21.90
N ALA A 179 -4.82 17.01 -21.52
CA ALA A 179 -5.30 16.84 -20.15
C ALA A 179 -5.17 15.35 -19.80
N SER A 180 -4.56 15.06 -18.66
CA SER A 180 -4.42 13.73 -18.09
C SER A 180 -5.12 13.71 -16.75
N GLU A 181 -5.73 12.59 -16.44
CA GLU A 181 -6.24 12.27 -15.12
C GLU A 181 -5.82 10.83 -14.83
N ASP A 182 -5.03 10.65 -13.79
CA ASP A 182 -4.46 9.38 -13.39
C ASP A 182 -4.79 9.05 -11.93
N GLN A 183 -4.71 7.76 -11.62
CA GLN A 183 -4.93 7.22 -10.28
C GLN A 183 -3.73 6.36 -9.89
N PRO A 184 -3.20 6.54 -8.66
CA PRO A 184 -2.06 5.77 -8.19
C PRO A 184 -2.46 4.32 -7.93
N SER A 185 -1.48 3.44 -8.01
CA SER A 185 -1.60 2.02 -7.66
C SER A 185 -1.50 1.81 -6.15
N ALA A 186 -0.71 2.64 -5.48
CA ALA A 186 -0.57 2.72 -4.05
C ALA A 186 -0.30 4.18 -3.65
N VAL A 187 -0.78 4.56 -2.48
CA VAL A 187 -0.49 5.83 -1.81
C VAL A 187 0.11 5.57 -0.44
N THR A 188 0.94 6.50 0.04
CA THR A 188 1.52 6.42 1.38
C THR A 188 0.47 6.77 2.44
N LEU A 189 0.39 5.96 3.50
CA LEU A 189 -0.41 6.27 4.70
C LEU A 189 0.32 7.27 5.58
N LEU A 190 -0.40 8.31 5.98
CA LEU A 190 0.03 9.19 7.05
C LEU A 190 -0.08 8.48 8.40
N PRO A 191 0.69 8.88 9.43
CA PRO A 191 0.57 8.39 10.80
C PRO A 191 -0.73 8.88 11.48
N THR A 192 -1.87 8.56 10.89
CA THR A 192 -3.21 8.97 11.33
C THR A 192 -4.17 7.79 11.30
N GLY A 193 -5.22 7.86 12.12
CA GLY A 193 -6.22 6.81 12.24
C GLY A 193 -5.76 5.65 13.11
N SER A 194 -6.37 4.49 12.94
CA SER A 194 -6.19 3.35 13.84
C SER A 194 -6.40 2.00 13.17
N LEU A 195 -5.77 0.99 13.73
CA LEU A 195 -6.00 -0.43 13.47
C LEU A 195 -6.63 -1.04 14.73
N ALA A 196 -7.81 -1.62 14.58
CA ALA A 196 -8.57 -2.25 15.65
C ALA A 196 -8.67 -3.76 15.42
N ILE A 197 -8.44 -4.54 16.47
CA ILE A 197 -8.67 -5.98 16.51
C ILE A 197 -9.70 -6.25 17.60
N SER A 198 -10.84 -6.80 17.23
CA SER A 198 -11.88 -7.25 18.16
C SER A 198 -11.80 -8.76 18.30
N LEU A 199 -11.33 -9.26 19.44
CA LEU A 199 -11.20 -10.70 19.67
C LEU A 199 -12.56 -11.38 19.69
N ASP A 200 -12.61 -12.57 19.10
CA ASP A 200 -13.75 -13.48 19.18
C ASP A 200 -14.02 -13.88 20.64
N SER A 201 -15.30 -13.92 21.01
CA SER A 201 -15.71 -14.19 22.40
C SER A 201 -15.42 -15.62 22.83
N ALA A 202 -15.49 -16.60 21.92
CA ALA A 202 -15.16 -17.98 22.23
C ALA A 202 -13.65 -18.14 22.45
N LEU A 203 -12.82 -17.48 21.62
CA LEU A 203 -11.37 -17.44 21.84
C LEU A 203 -11.01 -16.75 23.16
N ALA A 204 -11.60 -15.59 23.44
CA ALA A 204 -11.38 -14.87 24.70
C ALA A 204 -11.78 -15.70 25.93
N THR A 205 -12.87 -16.47 25.82
CA THR A 205 -13.32 -17.39 26.88
C THR A 205 -12.30 -18.51 27.11
N LYS A 206 -11.77 -19.13 26.05
CA LYS A 206 -10.74 -20.18 26.17
C LYS A 206 -9.48 -19.64 26.86
N LEU A 207 -9.01 -18.45 26.49
CA LEU A 207 -7.86 -17.79 27.14
C LEU A 207 -8.12 -17.52 28.64
N THR A 208 -9.31 -17.03 28.96
CA THR A 208 -9.74 -16.76 30.34
C THR A 208 -9.80 -18.05 31.18
N ASN A 209 -10.33 -19.14 30.60
CA ASN A 209 -10.43 -20.44 31.26
C ASN A 209 -9.05 -20.99 31.66
N VAL A 210 -8.01 -20.69 30.86
CA VAL A 210 -6.62 -21.07 31.13
C VAL A 210 -5.83 -19.95 31.83
N LYS A 211 -6.52 -19.01 32.48
CA LYS A 211 -5.94 -17.93 33.30
C LYS A 211 -4.93 -17.06 32.53
N THR A 212 -5.16 -16.85 31.24
CA THR A 212 -4.38 -15.95 30.41
C THR A 212 -5.09 -14.60 30.32
N GLU A 213 -4.40 -13.54 30.75
CA GLU A 213 -4.82 -12.15 30.64
C GLU A 213 -4.27 -11.53 29.36
N VAL A 214 -5.05 -10.68 28.70
CA VAL A 214 -4.60 -9.86 27.57
C VAL A 214 -4.32 -8.44 28.07
N GLN A 215 -3.06 -8.05 28.11
CA GLN A 215 -2.59 -6.71 28.44
C GLN A 215 -2.26 -5.93 27.17
N VAL A 216 -2.34 -4.59 27.23
CA VAL A 216 -2.00 -3.70 26.11
C VAL A 216 -0.57 -3.19 26.24
N LEU A 217 0.13 -3.06 25.11
CA LEU A 217 1.41 -2.36 25.04
C LEU A 217 1.19 -0.84 24.86
N THR A 218 2.22 -0.05 25.13
CA THR A 218 2.19 1.42 24.97
C THR A 218 1.67 1.81 23.58
N GLY A 219 0.66 2.69 23.55
CA GLY A 219 0.00 3.15 22.33
C GLY A 219 -1.29 2.41 22.00
N THR A 220 -1.49 1.19 22.51
CA THR A 220 -2.75 0.45 22.31
C THR A 220 -3.73 0.74 23.44
N THR A 221 -5.00 0.95 23.08
CA THR A 221 -6.11 1.08 24.04
C THR A 221 -7.03 -0.13 23.96
N ALA A 222 -7.69 -0.47 25.06
CA ALA A 222 -8.66 -1.56 25.13
C ALA A 222 -10.06 -1.04 25.46
N SER A 223 -11.07 -1.60 24.82
CA SER A 223 -12.50 -1.40 25.12
C SER A 223 -13.22 -2.74 24.95
N GLY A 224 -13.54 -3.40 26.07
CA GLY A 224 -14.02 -4.78 26.06
C GLY A 224 -13.00 -5.73 25.41
N THR A 225 -13.41 -6.48 24.39
CA THR A 225 -12.52 -7.36 23.61
C THR A 225 -11.89 -6.66 22.40
N THR A 226 -12.05 -5.34 22.26
CA THR A 226 -11.50 -4.56 21.14
C THR A 226 -10.25 -3.81 21.56
N TYR A 227 -9.17 -4.03 20.81
CA TYR A 227 -7.87 -3.42 21.02
C TYR A 227 -7.54 -2.51 19.84
N THR A 228 -7.28 -1.24 20.11
CA THR A 228 -7.08 -0.21 19.07
C THR A 228 -5.69 0.37 19.18
N SER A 229 -4.96 0.31 18.08
CA SER A 229 -3.57 0.76 17.96
C SER A 229 -3.47 1.88 16.91
N PRO A 230 -2.71 2.97 17.16
CA PRO A 230 -2.55 4.04 16.21
C PRO A 230 -1.72 3.57 15.01
N VAL A 231 -2.13 4.00 13.82
CA VAL A 231 -1.41 3.73 12.57
C VAL A 231 -0.19 4.64 12.51
N THR A 232 0.98 4.06 12.26
CA THR A 232 2.25 4.79 12.14
C THR A 232 2.67 5.02 10.68
N GLY A 233 2.03 4.34 9.74
CA GLY A 233 2.25 4.53 8.32
C GLY A 233 1.92 3.29 7.50
N GLY A 234 2.62 3.16 6.37
CA GLY A 234 2.40 2.09 5.41
C GLY A 234 1.97 2.60 4.04
N THR A 235 1.37 1.74 3.24
CA THR A 235 0.83 2.07 1.92
C THR A 235 -0.51 1.38 1.71
N PHE A 236 -1.36 1.95 0.86
CA PHE A 236 -2.59 1.28 0.41
C PHE A 236 -2.93 1.65 -1.02
N SER A 237 -3.55 0.72 -1.74
CA SER A 237 -4.20 1.04 -3.00
C SER A 237 -5.47 1.85 -2.77
N PRO A 238 -5.80 2.85 -3.60
CA PRO A 238 -7.10 3.53 -3.55
C PRO A 238 -8.33 2.60 -3.61
N LEU A 239 -8.16 1.36 -4.08
CA LEU A 239 -9.21 0.33 -4.08
C LEU A 239 -9.27 -0.49 -2.77
N GLY A 240 -8.34 -0.27 -1.84
CA GLY A 240 -8.18 -1.01 -0.58
C GLY A 240 -7.89 -2.50 -0.74
N THR A 241 -7.40 -2.93 -1.91
CA THR A 241 -7.12 -4.34 -2.21
C THR A 241 -5.65 -4.74 -2.11
N SER A 242 -4.75 -3.77 -1.88
CA SER A 242 -3.31 -4.02 -1.71
C SER A 242 -2.66 -2.93 -0.87
N GLY A 243 -1.44 -3.21 -0.40
CA GLY A 243 -0.67 -2.36 0.49
C GLY A 243 -0.47 -2.99 1.88
N THR A 244 0.28 -2.30 2.72
CA THR A 244 0.58 -2.74 4.08
C THR A 244 0.27 -1.60 5.04
N ILE A 245 -0.55 -1.86 6.04
CA ILE A 245 -0.82 -0.94 7.15
C ILE A 245 0.11 -1.29 8.30
N ILE A 246 0.70 -0.29 8.94
CA ILE A 246 1.60 -0.48 10.09
C ILE A 246 1.02 0.27 11.28
N SER A 247 0.86 -0.41 12.43
CA SER A 247 0.49 0.22 13.70
C SER A 247 1.62 0.17 14.72
N ALA A 248 1.62 1.14 15.64
CA ALA A 248 2.38 1.05 16.89
C ALA A 248 1.65 0.18 17.92
N GLY A 249 2.27 -0.01 19.09
CA GLY A 249 1.69 -0.74 20.21
C GLY A 249 1.67 -2.24 19.99
N GLY A 250 0.63 -2.91 20.48
CA GLY A 250 0.48 -4.35 20.44
C GLY A 250 -0.17 -4.91 21.70
N LEU A 251 -0.10 -6.22 21.85
CA LEU A 251 -0.70 -6.97 22.95
C LEU A 251 0.36 -7.78 23.70
N LYS A 252 0.11 -8.04 24.97
CA LYS A 252 0.88 -8.97 25.78
C LYS A 252 -0.06 -9.98 26.42
N LEU A 253 0.12 -11.25 26.09
CA LEU A 253 -0.61 -12.35 26.72
C LEU A 253 0.18 -12.79 27.95
N VAL A 254 -0.44 -12.78 29.13
CA VAL A 254 0.21 -13.10 30.40
C VAL A 254 -0.57 -14.19 31.11
N GLN A 255 0.09 -15.29 31.40
CA GLN A 255 -0.43 -16.36 32.25
C GLN A 255 0.44 -16.43 33.50
N LYS A 256 -0.18 -16.24 34.67
CA LYS A 256 0.49 -16.27 35.98
C LYS A 256 -0.22 -17.26 36.90
N LEU A 257 0.41 -18.39 37.16
CA LEU A 257 -0.15 -19.51 37.93
C LEU A 257 0.64 -19.68 39.24
N PRO A 258 -0.02 -19.69 40.42
CA PRO A 258 0.68 -19.79 41.70
C PRO A 258 1.22 -21.21 41.91
N LYS A 259 2.54 -21.35 42.11
CA LYS A 259 3.15 -22.63 42.52
C LYS A 259 3.21 -22.76 44.04
N SER A 260 3.36 -21.63 44.74
CA SER A 260 3.32 -21.50 46.20
C SER A 260 2.79 -20.11 46.57
N ALA A 261 2.85 -19.74 47.84
CA ALA A 261 2.47 -18.39 48.30
C ALA A 261 3.36 -17.27 47.69
N THR A 262 4.59 -17.59 47.28
CA THR A 262 5.58 -16.61 46.79
C THR A 262 6.12 -16.92 45.41
N GLU A 263 5.88 -18.13 44.87
CA GLU A 263 6.38 -18.55 43.56
C GLU A 263 5.25 -18.66 42.54
N PHE A 264 5.53 -18.25 41.30
CA PHE A 264 4.60 -18.32 40.19
C PHE A 264 5.25 -18.93 38.96
N ILE A 265 4.47 -19.73 38.22
CA ILE A 265 4.73 -20.04 36.82
C ILE A 265 4.19 -18.87 36.00
N THR A 266 5.06 -18.21 35.27
CA THR A 266 4.74 -17.07 34.41
C THR A 266 5.11 -17.43 32.99
N THR A 267 4.15 -17.29 32.08
CA THR A 267 4.35 -17.36 30.63
C THR A 267 3.83 -16.08 30.02
N GLU A 268 4.67 -15.40 29.24
CA GLU A 268 4.35 -14.15 28.59
C GLU A 268 4.63 -14.23 27.09
N ILE A 269 3.71 -13.73 26.28
CA ILE A 269 3.91 -13.57 24.84
C ILE A 269 3.60 -12.13 24.46
N THR A 270 4.60 -11.42 23.98
CA THR A 270 4.47 -10.05 23.47
C THR A 270 4.29 -10.10 21.97
N LEU A 271 3.19 -9.49 21.50
CA LEU A 271 2.81 -9.29 20.11
C LEU A 271 2.92 -7.79 19.82
N GLY A 272 4.13 -7.32 19.53
CA GLY A 272 4.43 -5.90 19.29
C GLY A 272 4.40 -5.57 17.81
N GLY A 273 3.95 -4.36 17.45
CA GLY A 273 3.81 -3.92 16.06
C GLY A 273 2.81 -4.78 15.29
N ILE A 274 1.85 -4.15 14.62
CA ILE A 274 0.87 -4.92 13.85
C ILE A 274 0.94 -4.46 12.41
N TRP A 275 1.22 -5.41 11.52
CA TRP A 275 1.22 -5.20 10.08
C TRP A 275 0.04 -5.93 9.47
N TYR A 276 -0.82 -5.20 8.78
CA TYR A 276 -1.91 -5.76 8.00
C TYR A 276 -1.56 -5.65 6.52
N ASP A 277 -1.21 -6.78 5.91
CA ASP A 277 -0.96 -6.88 4.47
C ASP A 277 -2.27 -7.18 3.75
N LEU A 278 -2.74 -6.21 2.96
CA LEU A 278 -4.02 -6.30 2.25
C LEU A 278 -3.96 -7.24 1.03
N GLN A 279 -2.77 -7.39 0.43
CA GLN A 279 -2.60 -8.23 -0.74
C GLN A 279 -2.41 -9.69 -0.35
N ALA A 280 -1.52 -9.95 0.62
CA ALA A 280 -1.33 -11.27 1.20
C ALA A 280 -2.54 -11.70 2.05
N LYS A 281 -3.35 -10.73 2.49
CA LYS A 281 -4.51 -10.92 3.36
C LYS A 281 -4.10 -11.57 4.68
N THR A 282 -3.07 -11.05 5.30
CA THR A 282 -2.49 -11.59 6.53
C THR A 282 -2.23 -10.51 7.56
N LEU A 283 -2.44 -10.84 8.83
CA LEU A 283 -1.88 -10.08 9.95
C LEU A 283 -0.53 -10.67 10.34
N THR A 284 0.47 -9.81 10.53
CA THR A 284 1.77 -10.20 11.08
C THR A 284 2.12 -9.29 12.25
N VAL A 285 2.89 -9.82 13.22
CA VAL A 285 3.35 -9.10 14.41
C VAL A 285 4.78 -9.46 14.74
N GLU A 286 5.50 -8.61 15.46
CA GLU A 286 6.75 -8.99 16.12
C GLU A 286 6.45 -9.77 17.39
N VAL A 287 7.00 -10.97 17.49
CA VAL A 287 6.74 -11.89 18.58
C VAL A 287 7.97 -11.98 19.48
N SER A 288 7.74 -11.93 20.79
CA SER A 288 8.68 -12.49 21.76
C SER A 288 7.94 -13.29 22.82
N ALA A 289 8.58 -14.33 23.33
CA ALA A 289 8.00 -15.23 24.32
C ALA A 289 8.98 -15.49 25.45
N THR A 290 8.51 -15.36 26.68
CA THR A 290 9.27 -15.69 27.89
C THR A 290 8.44 -16.61 28.76
N SER A 291 9.08 -17.61 29.37
CA SER A 291 8.42 -18.49 30.33
C SER A 291 9.42 -18.99 31.34
N ASN A 292 8.99 -19.14 32.60
CA ASN A 292 9.74 -19.86 33.61
C ASN A 292 9.20 -21.27 33.85
N ALA A 293 8.20 -21.72 33.09
CA ALA A 293 7.65 -23.07 33.18
C ALA A 293 8.67 -24.11 32.68
N SER A 294 9.38 -23.79 31.59
CA SER A 294 10.47 -24.60 31.06
C SER A 294 11.39 -23.77 30.16
N LYS A 295 12.61 -24.27 29.89
CA LYS A 295 13.59 -23.59 29.03
C LYS A 295 13.14 -23.55 27.57
N GLU A 296 12.43 -24.57 27.13
CA GLU A 296 11.90 -24.73 25.77
C GLU A 296 10.80 -23.71 25.46
N LEU A 297 10.10 -23.22 26.49
CA LEU A 297 9.06 -22.20 26.36
C LEU A 297 9.62 -20.76 26.45
N ASN A 298 10.89 -20.60 26.81
CA ASN A 298 11.55 -19.30 26.89
C ASN A 298 12.32 -18.98 25.60
N LEU A 299 11.59 -18.58 24.57
CA LEU A 299 12.11 -18.44 23.21
C LEU A 299 12.77 -17.09 22.91
N GLY A 300 12.57 -16.08 23.77
CA GLY A 300 13.08 -14.73 23.55
C GLY A 300 12.40 -14.07 22.34
N ALA A 301 13.15 -13.26 21.58
CA ALA A 301 12.64 -12.60 20.38
C ALA A 301 12.60 -13.56 19.18
N LEU A 302 11.42 -13.74 18.60
CA LEU A 302 11.16 -14.61 17.46
C LEU A 302 11.10 -13.86 16.12
N GLY A 303 11.11 -12.52 16.15
CA GLY A 303 11.00 -11.67 14.97
C GLY A 303 9.55 -11.56 14.47
N ARG A 304 9.38 -11.20 13.20
CA ARG A 304 8.05 -11.00 12.61
C ARG A 304 7.43 -12.33 12.20
N SER A 305 6.25 -12.64 12.72
CA SER A 305 5.48 -13.84 12.39
C SER A 305 4.09 -13.47 11.87
N SER A 306 3.60 -14.24 10.91
CA SER A 306 2.19 -14.19 10.51
C SER A 306 1.33 -14.84 11.59
N VAL A 307 0.23 -14.18 11.96
CA VAL A 307 -0.63 -14.60 13.07
C VAL A 307 -2.03 -15.02 12.63
N ALA A 308 -2.54 -14.43 11.56
CA ALA A 308 -3.89 -14.72 11.08
C ALA A 308 -4.01 -14.52 9.57
N ASP A 309 -4.83 -15.36 8.95
CA ASP A 309 -5.37 -15.13 7.62
C ASP A 309 -6.62 -14.27 7.73
N VAL A 310 -6.75 -13.29 6.84
CA VAL A 310 -7.80 -12.27 6.88
C VAL A 310 -8.70 -12.39 5.67
N THR A 311 -10.00 -12.40 5.87
CA THR A 311 -10.96 -12.14 4.79
C THR A 311 -11.39 -10.70 4.87
N ILE A 312 -10.97 -9.91 3.87
CA ILE A 312 -11.32 -8.48 3.79
C ILE A 312 -12.84 -8.36 3.72
N GLY A 313 -13.40 -7.60 4.66
CA GLY A 313 -14.83 -7.27 4.70
C GLY A 313 -15.17 -6.12 3.76
N GLY A 314 -15.60 -5.00 4.32
CA GLY A 314 -15.94 -3.79 3.56
C GLY A 314 -14.75 -2.85 3.39
N VAL A 315 -14.56 -2.32 2.18
CA VAL A 315 -13.61 -1.24 1.89
C VAL A 315 -14.39 0.04 1.59
N ILE A 316 -14.07 1.09 2.33
CA ILE A 316 -14.60 2.44 2.11
C ILE A 316 -13.42 3.34 1.76
N ALA A 317 -13.44 3.95 0.57
CA ALA A 317 -12.44 4.91 0.16
C ALA A 317 -13.13 6.23 -0.18
N ASP A 318 -12.71 7.32 0.47
CA ASP A 318 -13.19 8.66 0.18
C ASP A 318 -12.07 9.45 -0.53
N PRO A 319 -12.17 9.66 -1.86
CA PRO A 319 -11.18 10.42 -2.60
C PRO A 319 -11.10 11.89 -2.18
N ASN A 320 -12.15 12.48 -1.61
CA ASN A 320 -12.15 13.90 -1.24
C ASN A 320 -11.33 14.15 0.03
N THR A 321 -11.55 13.33 1.05
CA THR A 321 -10.77 13.38 2.30
C THR A 321 -9.47 12.56 2.22
N ARG A 322 -9.28 11.82 1.11
CA ARG A 322 -8.16 10.90 0.88
C ARG A 322 -8.03 9.86 1.99
N SER A 323 -9.18 9.46 2.54
CA SER A 323 -9.28 8.50 3.61
C SER A 323 -9.67 7.13 3.09
N VAL A 324 -9.23 6.11 3.81
CA VAL A 324 -9.59 4.72 3.58
C VAL A 324 -9.98 4.10 4.92
N ALA A 325 -11.00 3.25 4.89
CA ALA A 325 -11.36 2.40 5.98
C ALA A 325 -11.62 0.98 5.49
N ILE A 326 -11.17 0.01 6.27
CA ILE A 326 -11.50 -1.40 6.11
C ILE A 326 -12.30 -1.78 7.34
N GLN A 327 -13.49 -2.34 7.14
CA GLN A 327 -14.41 -2.64 8.23
C GLN A 327 -14.76 -4.12 8.22
N ASN A 328 -14.91 -4.69 9.41
CA ASN A 328 -15.45 -6.04 9.62
C ASN A 328 -14.71 -7.13 8.83
N SER A 329 -13.39 -7.03 8.69
CA SER A 329 -12.61 -8.12 8.10
C SER A 329 -12.53 -9.26 9.10
N SER A 330 -12.88 -10.49 8.74
CA SER A 330 -12.73 -11.62 9.64
C SER A 330 -11.28 -12.10 9.63
N ALA A 331 -10.75 -12.48 10.79
CA ALA A 331 -9.43 -13.05 10.93
C ALA A 331 -9.52 -14.45 11.54
N VAL A 332 -8.80 -15.41 10.96
CA VAL A 332 -8.68 -16.78 11.47
C VAL A 332 -7.24 -17.10 11.80
N LEU A 333 -7.03 -17.83 12.90
CA LEU A 333 -5.70 -18.18 13.38
C LEU A 333 -4.97 -19.08 12.37
N GLN A 334 -3.72 -18.77 12.11
CA GLN A 334 -2.82 -19.65 11.38
C GLN A 334 -2.31 -20.79 12.28
N PRO A 335 -1.79 -21.90 11.69
CA PRO A 335 -1.32 -23.05 12.47
C PRO A 335 -0.31 -22.69 13.55
N VAL A 336 0.68 -21.86 13.21
CA VAL A 336 1.74 -21.44 14.15
C VAL A 336 1.15 -20.67 15.33
N SER A 337 0.21 -19.75 15.09
CA SER A 337 -0.46 -19.00 16.16
C SER A 337 -1.30 -19.89 17.06
N ALA A 338 -2.04 -20.83 16.47
CA ALA A 338 -2.84 -21.78 17.22
C ALA A 338 -1.97 -22.66 18.12
N GLU A 339 -0.82 -23.13 17.62
CA GLU A 339 0.15 -23.88 18.42
C GLU A 339 0.71 -23.05 19.57
N VAL A 340 1.09 -21.80 19.31
CA VAL A 340 1.59 -20.88 20.33
C VAL A 340 0.53 -20.62 21.42
N LEU A 341 -0.72 -20.35 21.03
CA LEU A 341 -1.82 -20.13 21.99
C LEU A 341 -2.17 -21.41 22.77
N ASN A 342 -2.09 -22.58 22.14
CA ASN A 342 -2.19 -23.87 22.82
C ASN A 342 -1.07 -24.10 23.85
N GLY A 343 0.05 -23.39 23.74
CA GLY A 343 1.09 -23.37 24.77
C GLY A 343 0.50 -23.01 26.15
N PHE A 344 -0.34 -21.97 26.22
CA PHE A 344 -1.01 -21.58 27.47
C PHE A 344 -1.95 -22.67 28.01
N VAL A 345 -2.66 -23.35 27.11
CA VAL A 345 -3.57 -24.46 27.47
C VAL A 345 -2.78 -25.63 28.06
N LYS A 346 -1.65 -26.00 27.43
CA LYS A 346 -0.77 -27.07 27.90
C LYS A 346 -0.14 -26.74 29.25
N VAL A 347 0.34 -25.51 29.44
CA VAL A 347 0.92 -25.05 30.71
C VAL A 347 -0.12 -25.11 31.83
N TYR A 348 -1.35 -24.66 31.58
CA TYR A 348 -2.42 -24.68 32.58
C TYR A 348 -2.88 -26.11 32.92
N ALA A 349 -3.04 -26.97 31.91
CA ALA A 349 -3.39 -28.38 32.12
C ALA A 349 -2.31 -29.10 32.96
N GLY A 350 -1.02 -28.88 32.66
CA GLY A 350 0.09 -29.40 33.44
C GLY A 350 0.09 -28.88 34.89
N TYR A 351 -0.16 -27.59 35.07
CA TYR A 351 -0.31 -26.99 36.40
C TYR A 351 -1.42 -27.66 37.24
N VAL A 352 -2.61 -27.86 36.67
CA VAL A 352 -3.73 -28.50 37.37
C VAL A 352 -3.40 -29.95 37.76
N ALA A 353 -2.74 -30.70 36.87
CA ALA A 353 -2.30 -32.06 37.18
C ALA A 353 -1.32 -32.09 38.37
N GLU A 354 -0.33 -31.18 38.39
CA GLU A 354 0.65 -31.10 39.48
C GLU A 354 0.03 -30.67 40.82
N VAL A 355 -0.91 -29.71 40.80
CA VAL A 355 -1.65 -29.33 42.02
C VAL A 355 -2.40 -30.52 42.60
N LYS A 356 -3.14 -31.25 41.76
CA LYS A 356 -3.90 -32.44 42.20
C LYS A 356 -3.01 -33.58 42.65
N LYS A 357 -1.85 -33.76 42.02
CA LYS A 357 -0.83 -34.71 42.47
C LYS A 357 -0.31 -34.36 43.87
N ALA A 358 -0.05 -33.09 44.15
CA ALA A 358 0.35 -32.63 45.48
C ALA A 358 -0.75 -32.86 46.55
N GLU A 359 -2.03 -32.87 46.16
CA GLU A 359 -3.16 -33.28 47.00
C GLU A 359 -3.31 -34.81 47.17
N GLY A 360 -2.43 -35.62 46.58
CA GLY A 360 -2.54 -37.08 46.58
C GLY A 360 -3.58 -37.65 45.60
N LYS A 361 -4.06 -36.84 44.65
CA LYS A 361 -5.15 -37.16 43.70
C LYS A 361 -4.67 -37.18 42.24
N GLU A 362 -3.58 -37.91 41.97
CA GLU A 362 -2.92 -37.86 40.66
C GLU A 362 -3.81 -38.30 39.48
N ALA A 363 -4.62 -39.35 39.63
CA ALA A 363 -5.50 -39.83 38.57
C ALA A 363 -6.58 -38.80 38.19
N GLU A 364 -7.22 -38.19 39.20
CA GLU A 364 -8.19 -37.09 39.03
C GLU A 364 -7.52 -35.89 38.34
N GLY A 365 -6.29 -35.56 38.73
CA GLY A 365 -5.50 -34.50 38.12
C GLY A 365 -5.24 -34.72 36.63
N LYS A 366 -4.83 -35.93 36.25
CA LYS A 366 -4.60 -36.31 34.84
C LYS A 366 -5.87 -36.24 34.01
N GLU A 367 -6.99 -36.74 34.54
CA GLU A 367 -8.29 -36.68 33.87
C GLU A 367 -8.76 -35.23 33.67
N LEU A 368 -8.67 -34.40 34.71
CA LEU A 368 -9.06 -33.00 34.65
C LEU A 368 -8.17 -32.21 33.69
N ALA A 369 -6.86 -32.45 33.68
CA ALA A 369 -5.92 -31.84 32.75
C ALA A 369 -6.26 -32.20 31.28
N ALA A 370 -6.56 -33.47 31.00
CA ALA A 370 -6.96 -33.90 29.66
C ALA A 370 -8.29 -33.25 29.23
N LYS A 371 -9.25 -33.13 30.14
CA LYS A 371 -10.52 -32.42 29.90
C LYS A 371 -10.29 -30.94 29.58
N ILE A 372 -9.49 -30.25 30.40
CA ILE A 372 -9.13 -28.83 30.17
C ILE A 372 -8.46 -28.64 28.82
N ALA A 373 -7.51 -29.52 28.47
CA ALA A 373 -6.81 -29.45 27.19
C ALA A 373 -7.75 -29.59 26.00
N LYS A 374 -8.73 -30.50 26.09
CA LYS A 374 -9.74 -30.73 25.05
C LYS A 374 -10.75 -29.59 24.93
N GLU A 375 -11.30 -29.12 26.05
CA GLU A 375 -12.35 -28.08 26.05
C GLU A 375 -11.81 -26.71 25.62
N ASN A 376 -10.53 -26.43 25.92
CA ASN A 376 -9.90 -25.15 25.63
C ASN A 376 -8.92 -25.22 24.47
N GLU A 377 -8.94 -26.30 23.68
CA GLU A 377 -8.09 -26.44 22.49
C GLU A 377 -8.33 -25.27 21.51
N ILE A 378 -7.25 -24.63 21.09
CA ILE A 378 -7.24 -23.55 20.09
C ILE A 378 -6.65 -24.12 18.82
N ALA A 379 -7.49 -24.36 17.81
CA ALA A 379 -7.05 -24.97 16.55
C ALA A 379 -6.78 -23.92 15.47
N SER A 380 -5.97 -24.29 14.47
CA SER A 380 -5.85 -23.51 13.24
C SER A 380 -7.23 -23.31 12.61
N GLY A 381 -7.47 -22.14 12.04
CA GLY A 381 -8.76 -21.78 11.45
C GLY A 381 -9.83 -21.37 12.46
N ASN A 382 -9.58 -21.48 13.78
CA ASN A 382 -10.43 -20.82 14.77
C ASN A 382 -10.45 -19.30 14.50
N ILE A 383 -11.61 -18.68 14.71
CA ILE A 383 -11.79 -17.25 14.52
C ILE A 383 -10.95 -16.53 15.57
N LEU A 384 -10.00 -15.71 15.12
CA LEU A 384 -9.29 -14.77 15.98
C LEU A 384 -10.23 -13.64 16.39
N GLY A 385 -11.02 -13.15 15.44
CA GLY A 385 -11.94 -12.04 15.64
C GLY A 385 -12.16 -11.25 14.37
N THR A 386 -12.38 -9.95 14.51
CA THR A 386 -12.43 -9.02 13.39
C THR A 386 -11.30 -8.00 13.42
N VAL A 387 -10.93 -7.53 12.23
CA VAL A 387 -9.91 -6.51 12.01
C VAL A 387 -10.56 -5.37 11.27
N SER A 388 -10.36 -4.15 11.78
CA SER A 388 -10.77 -2.92 11.12
C SER A 388 -9.63 -1.92 11.11
N PHE A 389 -9.58 -1.10 10.08
CA PHE A 389 -8.55 -0.08 9.91
C PHE A 389 -9.20 1.21 9.40
N SER A 390 -8.67 2.36 9.82
CA SER A 390 -8.93 3.65 9.18
C SER A 390 -7.65 4.48 9.11
N GLY A 391 -7.47 5.25 8.04
CA GLY A 391 -6.32 6.12 7.86
C GLY A 391 -6.49 7.10 6.71
N GLN A 392 -5.55 8.04 6.58
CA GLN A 392 -5.51 9.01 5.50
C GLN A 392 -4.19 8.92 4.71
N SER A 393 -4.24 9.26 3.43
CA SER A 393 -3.06 9.43 2.59
C SER A 393 -2.62 10.89 2.47
N GLN A 394 -1.41 11.09 1.96
CA GLN A 394 -0.74 12.39 1.81
C GLN A 394 -1.44 13.39 0.89
#